data_AF-A0A2E3RIV1-F1
#
_entry.id   AF-A0A2E3RIV1-F1
#
_cell.length_a   1.000
_cell.length_b   1.000
_cell.length_c   1.000
_cell.angle_alpha   90.00
_cell.angle_beta   90.00
_cell.angle_gamma   90.00
#
_symmetry.space_group_name_H-M   'P 1'
#
loop_
_entity.id
_entity.type
_entity.pdbx_description
1 polymer ?
#
loop_
_entity_poly.entity_id
_entity_poly.type
_entity_poly.pdbx_seq_one_letter_code
_entity_poly.pdbx_strand_id
1 'polypeptide(L)'
;MRKTANAESSSDARIKGQPVLRYDPLSQTLKPLENKKVTTGKIYSHFSPEHKRYVWAYALGDGKWSYPLGPGTTELPDHFDLVTPPALTRALLEQRAGEWLARSRQEGSPILARLAADDHWELLEFRSVRSHYDLDSGCRWEWHGEQRIGVLHPHGRRWKYIEGRYRPDF
;
A
#
# COMPACT_ATOMS: atom_id res chain seq x y z
N MET A 1 42.70 -28.59 -29.10
CA MET A 1 41.37 -29.21 -28.91
C MET A 1 40.76 -28.70 -27.61
N ARG A 2 39.53 -28.16 -27.72
CA ARG A 2 38.48 -27.92 -26.71
C ARG A 2 38.78 -27.05 -25.48
N LYS A 3 38.39 -25.77 -25.62
CA LYS A 3 37.80 -24.93 -24.56
C LYS A 3 36.53 -25.63 -24.03
N THR A 4 36.34 -25.67 -22.72
CA THR A 4 35.04 -25.93 -22.09
C THR A 4 34.62 -24.67 -21.35
N ALA A 5 33.61 -24.03 -21.92
CA ALA A 5 32.88 -22.90 -21.35
C ALA A 5 31.77 -23.41 -20.42
N ASN A 6 31.39 -22.52 -19.50
CA ASN A 6 30.08 -22.38 -18.83
C ASN A 6 29.44 -23.57 -18.13
N ALA A 7 29.29 -23.40 -16.81
CA ALA A 7 28.02 -23.65 -16.14
C ALA A 7 27.75 -22.46 -15.19
N GLU A 8 27.43 -21.29 -15.77
CA GLU A 8 26.73 -20.25 -15.01
C GLU A 8 25.33 -20.77 -14.69
N SER A 9 25.08 -20.85 -13.38
CA SER A 9 23.82 -21.20 -12.73
C SER A 9 22.63 -20.50 -13.39
N SER A 10 21.79 -21.30 -14.04
CA SER A 10 20.51 -20.93 -14.63
C SER A 10 19.45 -20.68 -13.53
N SER A 11 19.50 -19.50 -12.90
CA SER A 11 18.40 -18.99 -12.06
C SER A 11 17.94 -17.59 -12.43
N ASP A 12 18.42 -17.04 -13.56
CA ASP A 12 18.14 -15.66 -13.98
C ASP A 12 16.98 -15.52 -14.99
N ALA A 13 16.14 -16.55 -15.10
CA ALA A 13 15.01 -16.57 -16.02
C ALA A 13 13.70 -16.17 -15.31
N ARG A 14 13.34 -14.87 -15.44
CA ARG A 14 11.97 -14.26 -15.39
C ARG A 14 11.62 -13.32 -14.22
N ILE A 15 12.34 -12.20 -14.04
CA ILE A 15 11.69 -10.97 -13.52
C ILE A 15 12.02 -9.75 -14.41
N LYS A 16 11.84 -9.90 -15.72
CA LYS A 16 11.65 -8.79 -16.66
C LYS A 16 10.26 -8.97 -17.27
N GLY A 17 9.29 -8.13 -16.89
CA GLY A 17 8.02 -8.07 -17.64
C GLY A 17 6.73 -7.76 -16.87
N GLN A 18 6.69 -7.85 -15.53
CA GLN A 18 5.46 -7.55 -14.80
C GLN A 18 5.32 -6.03 -14.56
N PRO A 19 4.19 -5.42 -14.91
CA PRO A 19 3.99 -3.98 -14.75
C PRO A 19 3.89 -3.58 -13.29
N VAL A 20 4.44 -2.41 -12.96
CA VAL A 20 4.06 -1.70 -11.73
C VAL A 20 2.74 -0.98 -12.02
N LEU A 21 1.81 -1.03 -11.08
CA LEU A 21 0.45 -0.52 -11.22
C LEU A 21 0.21 0.67 -10.29
N ARG A 22 -0.47 1.68 -10.82
CA ARG A 22 -0.96 2.87 -10.12
C ARG A 22 -2.45 2.72 -9.85
N TYR A 23 -2.92 3.29 -8.76
CA TYR A 23 -4.35 3.35 -8.48
C TYR A 23 -4.99 4.52 -9.25
N ASP A 24 -6.06 4.23 -9.98
CA ASP A 24 -6.96 5.24 -10.52
C ASP A 24 -8.17 5.37 -9.60
N PRO A 25 -8.26 6.45 -8.79
CA PRO A 25 -9.36 6.62 -7.87
C PRO A 25 -10.68 6.89 -8.58
N LEU A 26 -10.69 7.37 -9.83
CA LEU A 26 -11.93 7.66 -10.56
C LEU A 26 -12.64 6.36 -10.95
N SER A 27 -11.91 5.46 -11.63
CA SER A 27 -12.44 4.16 -12.05
C SER A 27 -12.35 3.10 -10.97
N GLN A 28 -11.65 3.36 -9.86
CA GLN A 28 -11.31 2.39 -8.81
C GLN A 28 -10.58 1.16 -9.37
N THR A 29 -9.73 1.36 -10.38
CA THR A 29 -8.97 0.29 -11.02
C THR A 29 -7.47 0.52 -10.96
N LEU A 30 -6.70 -0.55 -11.18
CA LEU A 30 -5.26 -0.51 -11.33
C LEU A 30 -4.88 -0.25 -12.79
N LYS A 31 -3.98 0.71 -13.02
CA LYS A 31 -3.46 1.04 -14.35
C LYS A 31 -1.94 0.83 -14.41
N PRO A 32 -1.39 0.25 -15.49
CA PRO A 32 0.05 0.14 -15.68
C PRO A 32 0.75 1.51 -15.65
N LEU A 33 1.93 1.56 -15.04
CA LEU A 33 2.82 2.72 -15.06
C LEU A 33 3.52 2.83 -16.42
N GLU A 34 3.02 3.73 -17.29
CA GLU A 34 3.39 3.82 -18.71
C GLU A 34 4.89 4.09 -18.96
N ASN A 35 5.55 4.88 -18.10
CA ASN A 35 6.95 5.26 -18.27
C ASN A 35 7.91 4.54 -17.30
N LYS A 36 7.42 3.56 -16.53
CA LYS A 36 8.15 2.85 -15.46
C LYS A 36 8.91 3.74 -14.46
N LYS A 37 8.61 5.04 -14.43
CA LYS A 37 9.24 5.99 -13.51
C LYS A 37 8.53 5.89 -12.16
N VAL A 38 9.09 5.04 -11.31
CA VAL A 38 8.63 4.89 -9.93
C VAL A 38 9.18 6.05 -9.10
N THR A 39 8.30 6.73 -8.38
CA THR A 39 8.67 7.80 -7.44
C THR A 39 8.87 7.22 -6.05
N THR A 40 10.07 7.39 -5.48
CA THR A 40 10.39 7.00 -4.11
C THR A 40 9.43 7.63 -3.09
N GLY A 41 9.03 6.86 -2.09
CA GLY A 41 8.09 7.31 -1.05
C GLY A 41 6.62 7.30 -1.50
N LYS A 42 6.33 6.78 -2.70
CA LYS A 42 4.96 6.56 -3.15
C LYS A 42 4.57 5.08 -3.11
N ILE A 43 3.29 4.82 -2.92
CA ILE A 43 2.69 3.49 -2.91
C ILE A 43 2.26 3.08 -4.31
N TYR A 44 2.57 1.84 -4.66
CA TYR A 44 2.17 1.18 -5.90
C TYR A 44 1.71 -0.25 -5.61
N SER A 45 1.02 -0.85 -6.57
CA SER A 45 0.80 -2.29 -6.61
C SER A 45 1.82 -2.92 -7.57
N HIS A 46 2.59 -3.89 -7.10
CA HIS A 46 3.58 -4.59 -7.92
C HIS A 46 3.52 -6.10 -7.64
N PHE A 47 3.98 -6.91 -8.59
CA PHE A 47 4.07 -8.34 -8.37
C PHE A 47 5.18 -8.66 -7.37
N SER A 48 4.85 -9.44 -6.33
CA SER A 48 5.80 -10.04 -5.42
C SER A 48 5.95 -11.54 -5.74
N PRO A 49 7.16 -11.99 -6.11
CA PRO A 49 7.43 -13.42 -6.33
C PRO A 49 7.22 -14.27 -5.07
N GLU A 50 7.52 -13.74 -3.89
CA GLU A 50 7.40 -14.44 -2.60
C GLU A 50 5.94 -14.75 -2.28
N HIS A 51 5.06 -13.77 -2.50
CA HIS A 51 3.61 -13.92 -2.29
C HIS A 51 2.87 -14.49 -3.50
N LYS A 52 3.56 -14.64 -4.65
CA LYS A 52 3.01 -15.08 -5.94
C LYS A 52 1.77 -14.28 -6.40
N ARG A 53 1.69 -13.01 -6.01
CA ARG A 53 0.56 -12.11 -6.32
C ARG A 53 1.02 -10.65 -6.37
N TYR A 54 0.13 -9.78 -6.83
CA TYR A 54 0.32 -8.34 -6.66
C TYR A 54 0.12 -7.94 -5.21
N VAL A 55 1.01 -7.09 -4.71
CA VAL A 55 1.00 -6.55 -3.35
C VAL A 55 1.15 -5.04 -3.41
N TRP A 56 0.64 -4.36 -2.40
CA TRP A 56 0.86 -2.94 -2.21
C TRP A 56 2.14 -2.71 -1.43
N ALA A 57 3.00 -1.81 -1.88
CA ALA A 57 4.22 -1.47 -1.16
C ALA A 57 4.67 -0.05 -1.48
N TYR A 58 5.50 0.51 -0.60
CA TYR A 58 6.23 1.74 -0.90
C TYR A 58 7.38 1.44 -1.85
N ALA A 59 7.52 2.31 -2.85
CA ALA A 59 8.75 2.40 -3.60
C ALA A 59 9.86 2.98 -2.72
N LEU A 60 10.93 2.21 -2.55
CA LEU A 60 12.19 2.68 -2.01
C LEU A 60 13.08 3.18 -3.14
N GLY A 61 14.21 3.78 -2.77
CA GLY A 61 15.26 4.12 -3.75
C GLY A 61 15.78 2.88 -4.49
N ASP A 62 16.40 3.11 -5.65
CA ASP A 62 17.10 2.08 -6.43
C ASP A 62 16.24 0.90 -6.89
N GLY A 63 14.94 1.14 -7.11
CA GLY A 63 14.01 0.11 -7.60
C GLY A 63 13.63 -0.95 -6.57
N LYS A 64 13.92 -0.70 -5.29
CA LYS A 64 13.53 -1.56 -4.17
C LYS A 64 12.12 -1.23 -3.69
N TRP A 65 11.54 -2.15 -2.93
CA TRP A 65 10.22 -2.01 -2.32
C TRP A 65 10.34 -2.18 -0.81
N SER A 66 9.44 -1.52 -0.06
CA SER A 66 9.23 -1.85 1.34
C SER A 66 8.67 -3.27 1.48
N TYR A 67 8.44 -3.69 2.73
CA TYR A 67 7.57 -4.83 2.98
C TYR A 67 6.19 -4.64 2.31
N PRO A 68 5.50 -5.74 1.95
CA PRO A 68 4.15 -5.68 1.44
C PRO A 68 3.18 -5.24 2.54
N LEU A 69 2.34 -4.28 2.21
CA LEU A 69 1.29 -3.77 3.06
C LEU A 69 0.15 -4.80 3.12
N GLY A 70 -0.23 -5.17 4.32
CA GLY A 70 -1.37 -6.06 4.56
C GLY A 70 -2.67 -5.31 4.88
N PRO A 71 -3.80 -6.03 4.90
CA PRO A 71 -5.11 -5.49 5.24
C PRO A 71 -5.11 -4.75 6.59
N GLY A 72 -5.87 -3.67 6.65
CA GLY A 72 -5.93 -2.78 7.82
C GLY A 72 -4.85 -1.69 7.83
N THR A 73 -3.88 -1.73 6.92
CA THR A 73 -2.96 -0.61 6.69
C THR A 73 -3.75 0.65 6.38
N THR A 74 -3.40 1.76 7.03
CA THR A 74 -3.99 3.08 6.82
C THR A 74 -2.94 4.07 6.35
N GLU A 75 -3.26 4.86 5.33
CA GLU A 75 -2.31 5.78 4.73
C GLU A 75 -2.96 7.06 4.18
N LEU A 76 -2.18 8.13 4.09
CA LEU A 76 -2.58 9.38 3.45
C LEU A 76 -2.73 9.19 1.93
N PRO A 77 -3.80 9.71 1.31
CA PRO A 77 -3.95 9.73 -0.15
C PRO A 77 -2.75 10.32 -0.90
N ASP A 78 -2.04 11.27 -0.28
CA ASP A 78 -0.86 11.91 -0.85
C ASP A 78 0.35 10.97 -0.97
N HIS A 79 0.37 9.82 -0.29
CA HIS A 79 1.43 8.83 -0.47
C HIS A 79 1.17 7.89 -1.65
N PHE A 80 0.05 8.02 -2.35
CA PHE A 80 -0.19 7.26 -3.58
C PHE A 80 0.35 8.02 -4.79
N ASP A 81 0.90 7.28 -5.75
CA ASP A 81 1.11 7.81 -7.10
C ASP A 81 -0.14 7.55 -7.94
N LEU A 82 -1.12 8.44 -7.80
CA LEU A 82 -2.43 8.30 -8.43
C LEU A 82 -2.38 8.64 -9.91
N VAL A 83 -3.16 7.92 -10.71
CA VAL A 83 -3.31 8.21 -12.14
C VAL A 83 -3.88 9.61 -12.37
N THR A 84 -4.79 10.04 -11.49
CA THR A 84 -5.47 11.33 -11.56
C THR A 84 -4.56 12.49 -11.15
N PRO A 85 -4.67 13.66 -11.83
CA PRO A 85 -3.97 14.88 -11.41
C PRO A 85 -4.39 15.31 -9.99
N PRO A 86 -3.50 15.98 -9.22
CA PRO A 86 -3.77 16.36 -7.83
C PRO A 86 -5.07 17.15 -7.62
N ALA A 87 -5.39 18.09 -8.52
CA ALA A 87 -6.61 18.89 -8.44
C ALA A 87 -7.88 18.03 -8.56
N LEU A 88 -7.88 17.07 -9.49
CA LEU A 88 -9.01 16.14 -9.68
C LEU A 88 -9.10 15.15 -8.52
N THR A 89 -7.96 14.63 -8.04
CA THR A 89 -7.91 13.80 -6.84
C THR A 89 -8.54 14.52 -5.64
N ARG A 90 -8.18 15.79 -5.43
CA ARG A 90 -8.75 16.59 -4.34
C ARG A 90 -10.26 16.76 -4.48
N ALA A 91 -10.76 17.05 -5.67
CA ALA A 91 -12.19 17.14 -5.93
C ALA A 91 -12.92 15.81 -5.66
N LEU A 92 -12.32 14.68 -6.05
CA LEU A 92 -12.87 13.34 -5.77
C LEU A 92 -12.86 13.01 -4.27
N LEU A 93 -11.80 13.39 -3.55
CA LEU A 93 -11.74 13.24 -2.09
C LEU A 93 -12.81 14.12 -1.42
N GLU A 94 -12.99 15.36 -1.89
CA GLU A 94 -14.05 16.28 -1.44
C GLU A 94 -15.45 15.70 -1.65
N GLN A 95 -15.70 15.13 -2.82
CA GLN A 95 -16.99 14.49 -3.14
C GLN A 95 -17.25 13.24 -2.28
N ARG A 96 -16.24 12.37 -2.12
CA ARG A 96 -16.40 11.07 -1.45
C ARG A 96 -16.43 11.19 0.07
N ALA A 97 -15.59 12.05 0.64
CA ALA A 97 -15.56 12.26 2.08
C ALA A 97 -16.76 13.09 2.56
N GLY A 98 -17.39 13.90 1.70
CA GLY A 98 -18.59 14.66 2.05
C GLY A 98 -18.41 15.49 3.33
N GLU A 99 -19.35 15.35 4.27
CA GLU A 99 -19.30 16.04 5.57
C GLU A 99 -18.08 15.68 6.43
N TRP A 100 -17.53 14.47 6.24
CA TRP A 100 -16.35 14.04 6.98
C TRP A 100 -15.13 14.92 6.68
N LEU A 101 -14.98 15.41 5.46
CA LEU A 101 -13.89 16.33 5.14
C LEU A 101 -14.01 17.67 5.87
N ALA A 102 -15.22 18.21 5.99
CA ALA A 102 -15.44 19.45 6.74
C ALA A 102 -15.09 19.26 8.22
N ARG A 103 -15.50 18.13 8.82
CA ARG A 103 -15.18 17.77 10.20
C ARG A 103 -13.69 17.52 10.42
N SER A 104 -13.06 16.75 9.52
CA SER A 104 -11.61 16.51 9.48
C SER A 104 -10.81 17.82 9.48
N ARG A 105 -11.23 18.81 8.68
CA ARG A 105 -10.61 20.15 8.65
C ARG A 105 -10.78 20.92 9.96
N GLN A 106 -11.95 20.86 10.59
CA GLN A 106 -12.21 21.51 11.88
C GLN A 106 -11.39 20.88 13.02
N GLU A 107 -11.25 19.55 13.00
CA GLU A 107 -10.57 18.78 14.04
C GLU A 107 -9.05 18.62 13.81
N GLY A 108 -8.54 19.09 12.68
CA GLY A 108 -7.13 18.93 12.28
C GLY A 108 -6.70 17.47 12.07
N SER A 109 -7.64 16.56 11.85
CA SER A 109 -7.37 15.13 11.67
C SER A 109 -7.29 14.80 10.17
N PRO A 110 -6.27 14.10 9.66
CA PRO A 110 -6.16 13.81 8.24
C PRO A 110 -7.19 12.76 7.78
N ILE A 111 -7.58 12.84 6.51
CA ILE A 111 -8.30 11.76 5.84
C ILE A 111 -7.32 10.67 5.46
N LEU A 112 -7.61 9.44 5.90
CA LEU A 112 -6.81 8.27 5.61
C LEU A 112 -7.57 7.33 4.69
N ALA A 113 -6.86 6.64 3.81
CA ALA A 113 -7.33 5.47 3.11
C ALA A 113 -6.95 4.21 3.91
N ARG A 114 -7.78 3.18 3.91
CA ARG A 114 -7.51 1.87 4.49
C ARG A 114 -7.44 0.81 3.40
N LEU A 115 -6.48 -0.10 3.50
CA LEU A 115 -6.40 -1.30 2.67
C LEU A 115 -7.38 -2.35 3.21
N ALA A 116 -8.41 -2.67 2.44
CA ALA A 116 -9.38 -3.69 2.75
C ALA A 116 -8.82 -5.11 2.56
N ALA A 117 -9.57 -6.12 3.01
CA ALA A 117 -9.14 -7.52 2.99
C ALA A 117 -9.06 -8.15 1.59
N ASP A 118 -9.71 -7.52 0.62
CA ASP A 118 -9.77 -7.85 -0.80
C ASP A 118 -8.87 -6.93 -1.65
N ASP A 119 -7.83 -6.36 -1.03
CA ASP A 119 -6.76 -5.56 -1.67
C ASP A 119 -7.19 -4.23 -2.31
N HIS A 120 -8.40 -3.71 -2.05
CA HIS A 120 -8.81 -2.36 -2.46
C HIS A 120 -8.60 -1.30 -1.36
N TRP A 121 -8.47 -0.05 -1.75
CA TRP A 121 -8.35 1.08 -0.83
C TRP A 121 -9.68 1.83 -0.68
N GLU A 122 -10.12 2.00 0.55
CA GLU A 122 -11.34 2.74 0.92
C GLU A 122 -10.99 3.97 1.76
N LEU A 123 -11.77 5.05 1.68
CA LEU A 123 -11.56 6.21 2.56
C LEU A 123 -12.18 5.93 3.93
N LEU A 124 -11.45 6.28 5.00
CA LEU A 124 -11.95 6.20 6.36
C LEU A 124 -12.75 7.46 6.71
N GLU A 125 -13.99 7.25 7.09
CA GLU A 125 -14.94 8.29 7.53
C GLU A 125 -14.96 8.47 9.07
N PHE A 126 -13.90 8.05 9.74
CA PHE A 126 -13.73 8.21 11.18
C PHE A 126 -12.26 8.44 11.53
N ARG A 127 -12.03 8.96 12.74
CA ARG A 127 -10.68 9.28 13.22
C ARG A 127 -9.85 8.02 13.37
N SER A 128 -8.70 8.01 12.69
CA SER A 128 -7.70 6.94 12.78
C SER A 128 -6.30 7.54 12.76
N VAL A 129 -5.30 6.71 13.07
CA VAL A 129 -3.88 7.02 12.88
C VAL A 129 -3.38 6.36 11.60
N ARG A 130 -2.31 6.90 11.02
CA ARG A 130 -1.55 6.21 9.98
C ARG A 130 -0.92 4.97 10.59
N SER A 131 -1.07 3.82 9.93
CA SER A 131 -0.62 2.54 10.45
C SER A 131 -0.28 1.59 9.32
N HIS A 132 0.81 0.85 9.44
CA HIS A 132 1.23 -0.13 8.45
C HIS A 132 1.20 -1.51 9.07
N TYR A 133 0.46 -2.39 8.40
CA TYR A 133 0.50 -3.81 8.66
C TYR A 133 1.51 -4.44 7.70
N ASP A 134 2.56 -5.04 8.25
CA ASP A 134 3.57 -5.75 7.46
C ASP A 134 3.09 -7.18 7.23
N LEU A 135 2.86 -7.52 5.96
CA LEU A 135 2.37 -8.84 5.58
C LEU A 135 3.41 -9.95 5.78
N ASP A 136 4.71 -9.63 5.78
CA ASP A 136 5.79 -10.60 5.94
C ASP A 136 6.00 -10.96 7.41
N SER A 137 6.16 -9.93 8.27
CA SER A 137 6.43 -10.15 9.69
C SER A 137 5.18 -10.30 10.55
N GLY A 138 4.02 -9.90 10.02
CA GLY A 138 2.77 -9.82 10.76
C GLY A 138 2.72 -8.70 11.81
N CYS A 139 3.74 -7.84 11.85
CA CYS A 139 3.81 -6.72 12.78
C CYS A 139 2.93 -5.55 12.32
N ARG A 140 2.43 -4.76 13.27
CA ARG A 140 1.78 -3.48 13.02
C ARG A 140 2.60 -2.34 13.57
N TRP A 141 2.70 -1.28 12.79
CA TRP A 141 3.37 -0.04 13.16
C TRP A 141 2.40 1.13 13.08
N GLU A 142 2.43 2.02 14.04
CA GLU A 142 1.60 3.23 14.06
C GLU A 142 2.46 4.48 14.12
N TRP A 143 1.97 5.56 13.51
CA TRP A 143 2.62 6.86 13.56
C TRP A 143 1.94 7.77 14.58
N HIS A 144 2.74 8.25 15.52
CA HIS A 144 2.38 9.27 16.49
C HIS A 144 3.29 10.48 16.25
N GLY A 145 2.81 11.42 15.45
CA GLY A 145 3.65 12.47 14.88
C GLY A 145 4.70 11.87 13.92
N GLU A 146 5.97 12.19 14.14
CA GLU A 146 7.09 11.66 13.34
C GLU A 146 7.56 10.29 13.83
N GLN A 147 7.16 9.89 15.04
CA GLN A 147 7.59 8.63 15.63
C GLN A 147 6.77 7.46 15.09
N ARG A 148 7.48 6.40 14.71
CA ARG A 148 6.91 5.10 14.33
C ARG A 148 7.06 4.13 15.49
N ILE A 149 5.94 3.64 16.02
CA ILE A 149 5.91 2.78 17.21
C ILE A 149 5.36 1.41 16.81
N GLY A 150 6.04 0.34 17.26
CA GLY A 150 5.58 -1.03 17.07
C GLY A 150 4.44 -1.35 18.04
N VAL A 151 3.33 -1.86 17.52
CA VAL A 151 2.19 -2.25 18.34
C VAL A 151 2.43 -3.68 18.86
N LEU A 152 2.78 -3.78 20.14
CA LEU A 152 3.11 -5.05 20.82
C LEU A 152 1.95 -6.07 20.83
N HIS A 153 0.72 -5.61 20.63
CA HIS A 153 -0.46 -6.45 20.47
C HIS A 153 -1.17 -6.10 19.16
N PRO A 154 -0.77 -6.69 18.02
CA PRO A 154 -1.54 -6.55 16.78
C PRO A 154 -2.99 -7.05 16.94
N HIS A 155 -3.24 -7.85 17.99
CA HIS A 155 -4.54 -8.39 18.43
C HIS A 155 -5.28 -7.49 19.43
N GLY A 156 -5.33 -6.18 19.18
CA GLY A 156 -6.25 -5.30 19.93
C GLY A 156 -7.71 -5.73 19.73
N ARG A 157 -8.61 -5.34 20.65
CA ARG A 157 -10.08 -5.60 20.68
C ARG A 157 -10.90 -5.10 19.47
N ARG A 158 -10.29 -5.02 18.28
CA ARG A 158 -10.92 -4.61 17.03
C ARG A 158 -10.63 -5.59 15.90
N TRP A 159 -9.60 -6.42 15.98
CA TRP A 159 -9.21 -7.32 14.90
C TRP A 159 -8.58 -8.63 15.41
N LYS A 160 -9.05 -9.76 14.88
CA LYS A 160 -8.45 -11.09 15.08
C LYS A 160 -7.92 -11.63 13.76
N TYR A 161 -6.75 -12.28 13.81
CA TYR A 161 -6.22 -13.06 12.70
C TYR A 161 -6.73 -14.50 12.83
N ILE A 162 -7.64 -14.91 11.96
CA ILE A 162 -8.29 -16.23 11.98
C ILE A 162 -8.16 -16.82 10.58
N GLU A 163 -7.58 -18.02 10.47
CA GLU A 163 -7.51 -18.79 9.22
C GLU A 163 -6.86 -18.01 8.06
N GLY A 164 -5.77 -17.29 8.33
CA GLY A 164 -5.04 -16.56 7.30
C GLY A 164 -5.68 -15.22 6.88
N ARG A 165 -6.72 -14.74 7.58
CA ARG A 165 -7.40 -13.47 7.28
C ARG A 165 -7.62 -12.62 8.53
N TYR A 166 -7.57 -11.30 8.34
CA TYR A 166 -7.98 -10.32 9.35
C TYR A 166 -9.50 -10.19 9.40
N ARG A 167 -10.11 -10.41 10.57
CA ARG A 167 -11.54 -10.21 10.81
C ARG A 167 -11.75 -9.15 11.89
N PRO A 168 -12.75 -8.25 11.78
CA PRO A 168 -13.10 -7.35 12.86
C PRO A 168 -13.55 -8.17 14.08
N ASP A 169 -13.15 -7.75 15.28
CA ASP A 169 -13.55 -8.33 16.57
C ASP A 169 -14.28 -7.24 17.35
N PHE A 170 -15.60 -7.37 17.51
CA PHE A 170 -16.45 -6.44 18.27
C PHE A 170 -16.78 -7.02 19.64
#